data_AF-A0A7C4HJI1-F1
#
_entry.id   AF-A0A7C4HJI1-F1
#
_cell.length_a   1.000
_cell.length_b   1.000
_cell.length_c   1.000
_cell.angle_alpha   90.00
_cell.angle_beta   90.00
_cell.angle_gamma   90.00
#
_symmetry.space_group_name_H-M   'P 1'
#
loop_
_entity.id
_entity.type
_entity.pdbx_description
1 polymer ?
#
loop_
_entity_poly.entity_id
_entity_poly.type
_entity_poly.pdbx_seq_one_letter_code
_entity_poly.pdbx_strand_id
1 'polypeptide(L)'
;MWRKIFVITTGVLILIFTSMLYPRVYGLENTSAMLRIMTTPVTKDFPIVINNSVFKTDDNGVLCTNLPRGLYSINVPAVYVINETTRVVFKRWLDGWQQNRTINLVKNVNLTLGLTHYHPVSLKFFDAFGENIPENEIDRVELMSSNGDHIILTSPYENIWLSSNHLRRAHADLLAKTTTYRIYRVVMHGKNVVYRGQQIFNVTPNGIWEISLLVFPLEVHVTDFILNTPIKCRVFIYDLYGDKNSPLYIADALNGTAYFPKIPRGDYEIRIDGGISLPTPLIFRRPTIEYIKVITPSICLIIVPIGCLFSTSIILLKKKPEHRNKILAVWLLLITFAIALTQIIPGNFSGRFISMNATPIYGSDEKLIGFRVEIYNNYFAPVSLTYKGSDVEIKIYNGTHLWTATLESPELHDEEMGDLKIVSISPGLTHHIIALYPLNEEWNIYSKHPLMRGDYYVFIRLYGISVPILTITLQSELPKGFTEEEQIVDIPYQQEP
;
A
#
# COMPACT_ATOMS: atom_id res chain seq x y z
N MET A 1 3.66 -54.85 -114.23
CA MET A 1 4.93 -54.40 -113.61
C MET A 1 4.89 -52.88 -113.64
N TRP A 2 5.20 -52.16 -112.54
CA TRP A 2 4.96 -50.71 -112.29
C TRP A 2 3.71 -50.32 -111.47
N ARG A 3 3.34 -51.16 -110.50
CA ARG A 3 2.36 -50.82 -109.45
C ARG A 3 2.97 -51.12 -108.08
N LYS A 4 4.10 -50.48 -107.77
CA LYS A 4 4.85 -50.53 -106.50
C LYS A 4 5.99 -49.51 -106.65
N ILE A 5 5.79 -48.29 -106.17
CA ILE A 5 6.74 -47.20 -105.85
C ILE A 5 5.88 -45.94 -105.90
N PHE A 6 5.25 -45.58 -104.77
CA PHE A 6 4.89 -44.21 -104.33
C PHE A 6 4.01 -44.32 -103.07
N VAL A 7 4.55 -44.95 -102.02
CA VAL A 7 3.95 -44.98 -100.67
C VAL A 7 4.95 -44.46 -99.62
N ILE A 8 6.05 -43.82 -100.04
CA ILE A 8 7.13 -43.35 -99.14
C ILE A 8 7.34 -41.82 -99.23
N THR A 9 6.34 -41.07 -99.70
CA THR A 9 6.43 -39.59 -99.77
C THR A 9 5.20 -38.90 -99.17
N THR A 10 4.55 -39.54 -98.19
CA THR A 10 3.47 -38.93 -97.38
C THR A 10 3.61 -39.23 -95.88
N GLY A 11 4.74 -39.84 -95.46
CA GLY A 11 5.03 -40.17 -94.06
C GLY A 11 6.07 -39.28 -93.37
N VAL A 12 6.76 -38.40 -94.11
CA VAL A 12 7.84 -37.55 -93.56
C VAL A 12 7.41 -36.08 -93.41
N LEU A 13 6.28 -35.66 -94.01
CA LEU A 13 5.77 -34.29 -93.87
C LEU A 13 4.85 -34.07 -92.64
N ILE A 14 4.39 -35.14 -91.98
CA ILE A 14 3.53 -35.07 -90.77
C ILE A 14 4.36 -35.09 -89.47
N LEU A 15 5.67 -35.28 -89.55
CA LEU A 15 6.60 -35.21 -88.41
C LEU A 15 7.32 -33.85 -88.28
N ILE A 16 7.13 -32.93 -89.22
CA ILE A 16 7.68 -31.56 -89.16
C ILE A 16 6.61 -30.53 -88.76
N PHE A 17 5.30 -30.88 -88.81
CA PHE A 17 4.21 -29.95 -88.46
C PHE A 17 3.62 -30.15 -87.05
N THR A 18 3.96 -31.23 -86.34
CA THR A 18 3.54 -31.45 -84.93
C THR A 18 4.50 -30.84 -83.91
N SER A 19 5.65 -30.31 -84.32
CA SER A 19 6.59 -29.58 -83.45
C SER A 19 6.37 -28.06 -83.41
N MET A 20 5.48 -27.51 -84.24
CA MET A 20 5.18 -26.06 -84.31
C MET A 20 3.86 -25.64 -83.64
N LEU A 21 3.14 -26.58 -83.01
CA LEU A 21 1.92 -26.31 -82.24
C LEU A 21 2.02 -26.76 -80.78
N TYR A 22 3.24 -26.90 -80.24
CA TYR A 22 3.39 -26.65 -78.82
C TYR A 22 3.21 -25.15 -78.63
N PRO A 23 2.20 -24.67 -77.89
CA PRO A 23 2.34 -23.35 -77.32
C PRO A 23 3.69 -23.38 -76.62
N ARG A 24 4.62 -22.50 -77.06
CA ARG A 24 5.65 -22.04 -76.15
C ARG A 24 4.85 -21.57 -74.95
N VAL A 25 4.73 -22.43 -73.94
CA VAL A 25 4.62 -21.98 -72.57
C VAL A 25 5.89 -21.17 -72.44
N TYR A 26 5.77 -19.87 -72.75
CA TYR A 26 6.73 -18.89 -72.33
C TYR A 26 6.89 -19.21 -70.88
N GLY A 27 8.04 -19.80 -70.53
CA GLY A 27 8.43 -19.95 -69.14
C GLY A 27 8.20 -18.57 -68.59
N LEU A 28 7.20 -18.43 -67.72
CA LEU A 28 7.16 -17.33 -66.80
C LEU A 28 8.53 -17.44 -66.18
N GLU A 29 9.45 -16.58 -66.61
CA GLU A 29 10.71 -16.40 -65.92
C GLU A 29 10.29 -16.34 -64.47
N ASN A 30 10.76 -17.30 -63.70
CA ASN A 30 10.34 -17.52 -62.33
C ASN A 30 11.00 -16.41 -61.50
N THR A 31 10.63 -15.17 -61.82
CA THR A 31 11.20 -13.96 -61.27
C THR A 31 10.69 -13.95 -59.85
N SER A 32 11.60 -14.20 -58.91
CA SER A 32 11.31 -14.04 -57.50
C SER A 32 11.15 -12.57 -57.17
N ALA A 33 10.27 -12.27 -56.22
CA ALA A 33 10.19 -10.99 -55.57
C ALA A 33 10.47 -11.17 -54.06
N MET A 34 11.09 -10.16 -53.46
CA MET A 34 11.37 -10.17 -52.02
C MET A 34 10.10 -9.82 -51.26
N LEU A 35 9.72 -10.67 -50.31
CA LEU A 35 8.78 -10.35 -49.25
C LEU A 35 9.56 -10.08 -47.98
N ARG A 36 9.42 -8.86 -47.45
CA ARG A 36 10.01 -8.44 -46.18
C ARG A 36 8.92 -8.09 -45.19
N ILE A 37 8.90 -8.76 -44.05
CA ILE A 37 7.95 -8.50 -42.95
C ILE A 37 8.74 -8.08 -41.72
N MET A 38 8.43 -6.93 -41.15
CA MET A 38 9.04 -6.43 -39.91
C MET A 38 8.03 -6.45 -38.77
N THR A 39 8.41 -6.85 -37.57
CA THR A 39 7.58 -6.72 -36.36
C THR A 39 7.84 -5.40 -35.64
N THR A 40 6.81 -4.81 -35.06
CA THR A 40 6.91 -3.66 -34.17
C THR A 40 6.09 -3.93 -32.90
N PRO A 41 6.72 -4.00 -31.70
CA PRO A 41 8.16 -3.89 -31.46
C PRO A 41 8.92 -5.08 -32.05
N VAL A 42 10.25 -4.97 -32.09
CA VAL A 42 11.15 -6.05 -32.54
C VAL A 42 10.86 -7.31 -31.73
N THR A 43 10.47 -8.38 -32.43
CA THR A 43 10.07 -9.66 -31.83
C THR A 43 10.77 -10.78 -32.55
N LYS A 44 11.74 -11.41 -31.88
CA LYS A 44 12.49 -12.57 -32.38
C LYS A 44 11.61 -13.82 -32.43
N ASP A 45 11.88 -14.70 -33.38
CA ASP A 45 11.28 -16.03 -33.49
C ASP A 45 9.74 -16.04 -33.62
N PHE A 46 9.15 -14.92 -34.07
CA PHE A 46 7.70 -14.82 -34.26
C PHE A 46 7.27 -15.60 -35.51
N PRO A 47 6.35 -16.57 -35.38
CA PRO A 47 5.98 -17.43 -36.50
C PRO A 47 5.02 -16.73 -37.46
N ILE A 48 5.33 -16.77 -38.75
CA ILE A 48 4.52 -16.26 -39.85
C ILE A 48 4.31 -17.39 -40.84
N VAL A 49 3.06 -17.75 -41.11
CA VAL A 49 2.71 -18.83 -42.04
C VAL A 49 2.42 -18.24 -43.41
N ILE A 50 3.18 -18.65 -44.43
CA ILE A 50 3.00 -18.25 -45.83
C ILE A 50 2.72 -19.50 -46.65
N ASN A 51 1.52 -19.61 -47.22
CA ASN A 51 1.04 -20.78 -47.96
C ASN A 51 1.36 -22.12 -47.26
N ASN A 52 1.00 -22.22 -45.97
CA ASN A 52 1.22 -23.37 -45.08
C ASN A 52 2.67 -23.65 -44.64
N SER A 53 3.65 -22.89 -45.13
CA SER A 53 5.03 -22.95 -44.64
C SER A 53 5.25 -21.96 -43.50
N VAL A 54 5.86 -22.42 -42.41
CA VAL A 54 6.15 -21.58 -41.23
C VAL A 54 7.52 -20.93 -41.40
N PHE A 55 7.55 -19.61 -41.33
CA PHE A 55 8.75 -18.80 -41.27
C PHE A 55 8.85 -18.14 -39.89
N LYS A 56 10.06 -17.77 -39.46
CA LYS A 56 10.29 -17.05 -38.21
C LYS A 56 11.05 -15.76 -38.47
N THR A 57 10.77 -14.74 -37.67
CA THR A 57 11.55 -13.50 -37.68
C THR A 57 12.91 -13.71 -37.01
N ASP A 58 13.91 -12.98 -37.49
CA ASP A 58 15.26 -12.96 -36.91
C ASP A 58 15.34 -12.13 -35.61
N ASP A 59 16.57 -11.94 -35.09
CA ASP A 59 16.86 -11.13 -33.90
C ASP A 59 16.43 -9.66 -34.03
N ASN A 60 16.33 -9.15 -35.27
CA ASN A 60 15.87 -7.79 -35.56
C ASN A 60 14.36 -7.73 -35.79
N GLY A 61 13.64 -8.85 -35.60
CA GLY A 61 12.21 -8.93 -35.83
C GLY A 61 11.86 -8.85 -37.32
N VAL A 62 12.77 -9.26 -38.20
CA VAL A 62 12.62 -9.19 -39.65
C VAL A 62 12.55 -10.61 -40.23
N LEU A 63 11.58 -10.82 -41.12
CA LEU A 63 11.52 -11.97 -42.01
C LEU A 63 11.77 -11.48 -43.44
N CYS A 64 12.82 -12.01 -44.09
CA CYS A 64 13.11 -11.78 -45.50
C CYS A 64 13.06 -13.11 -46.25
N THR A 65 12.20 -13.23 -47.25
CA THR A 65 12.12 -14.42 -48.11
C THR A 65 11.90 -14.05 -49.56
N ASN A 66 12.52 -14.78 -50.48
CA ASN A 66 12.32 -14.62 -51.92
C ASN A 66 11.30 -15.66 -52.38
N LEU A 67 10.16 -15.18 -52.88
CA LEU A 67 9.06 -16.03 -53.35
C LEU A 67 8.81 -15.74 -54.84
N PRO A 68 8.40 -16.73 -55.63
CA PRO A 68 7.87 -16.49 -56.97
C PRO A 68 6.80 -15.41 -56.98
N ARG A 69 6.63 -14.70 -58.10
CA ARG A 69 5.50 -13.78 -58.22
C ARG A 69 4.18 -14.55 -58.20
N GLY A 70 3.21 -14.08 -57.41
CA GLY A 70 1.91 -14.76 -57.28
C GLY A 70 1.09 -14.34 -56.07
N LEU A 71 -0.02 -15.05 -55.83
CA LEU A 71 -0.90 -14.86 -54.68
C LEU A 71 -0.45 -15.71 -53.49
N TYR A 72 -0.35 -15.08 -52.32
CA TYR A 72 0.07 -15.73 -51.09
C TYR A 72 -0.89 -15.42 -49.95
N SER A 73 -1.31 -16.46 -49.21
CA SER A 73 -1.98 -16.31 -47.92
C SER A 73 -0.94 -16.17 -46.82
N ILE A 74 -1.03 -15.08 -46.06
CA ILE A 74 -0.23 -14.81 -44.87
C ILE A 74 -1.14 -14.97 -43.65
N ASN A 75 -0.76 -15.89 -42.76
CA ASN A 75 -1.42 -16.09 -41.48
C ASN A 75 -0.41 -15.85 -40.35
N VAL A 76 -0.85 -15.13 -39.33
CA VAL A 76 -0.08 -14.90 -38.10
C VAL A 76 -0.90 -15.38 -36.91
N PRO A 77 -0.28 -15.90 -35.84
CA PRO A 77 -1.04 -16.30 -34.66
C PRO A 77 -1.69 -15.07 -34.01
N ALA A 78 -2.90 -15.25 -33.49
CA ALA A 78 -3.58 -14.19 -32.72
C ALA A 78 -2.84 -13.92 -31.41
N VAL A 79 -2.38 -14.99 -30.75
CA VAL A 79 -1.56 -14.99 -29.55
C VAL A 79 -0.41 -15.97 -29.74
N TYR A 80 0.81 -15.55 -29.41
CA TYR A 80 2.01 -16.36 -29.43
C TYR A 80 2.72 -16.27 -28.09
N VAL A 81 3.01 -17.40 -27.47
CA VAL A 81 3.75 -17.47 -26.21
C VAL A 81 5.23 -17.66 -26.57
N ILE A 82 6.04 -16.64 -26.28
CA ILE A 82 7.49 -16.71 -26.51
C ILE A 82 8.12 -17.60 -25.43
N ASN A 83 7.72 -17.36 -24.18
CA ASN A 83 8.14 -18.09 -22.99
C ASN A 83 7.08 -17.89 -21.88
N GLU A 84 7.34 -18.43 -20.68
CA GLU A 84 6.41 -18.36 -19.54
C GLU A 84 6.09 -16.92 -19.09
N THR A 85 6.95 -15.95 -19.41
CA THR A 85 6.86 -14.56 -18.93
C THR A 85 6.46 -13.57 -20.01
N THR A 86 6.32 -14.02 -21.26
CA THR A 86 6.10 -13.16 -22.42
C THR A 86 5.13 -13.81 -23.39
N ARG A 87 3.98 -13.15 -23.56
CA ARG A 87 3.03 -13.44 -24.63
C ARG A 87 2.92 -12.24 -25.56
N VAL A 88 2.74 -12.52 -26.83
CA VAL A 88 2.62 -11.51 -27.88
C VAL A 88 1.29 -11.68 -28.59
N VAL A 89 0.59 -10.57 -28.79
CA VAL A 89 -0.74 -10.54 -29.39
C VAL A 89 -0.69 -9.73 -30.68
N PHE A 90 -1.29 -10.26 -31.75
CA PHE A 90 -1.50 -9.51 -32.97
C PHE A 90 -2.38 -8.29 -32.70
N LYS A 91 -1.95 -7.10 -33.15
CA LYS A 91 -2.76 -5.90 -33.05
C LYS A 91 -3.27 -5.40 -34.39
N ARG A 92 -2.37 -5.24 -35.36
CA ARG A 92 -2.67 -4.74 -36.71
C ARG A 92 -1.46 -4.84 -37.63
N TRP A 93 -1.70 -4.82 -38.93
CA TRP A 93 -0.68 -4.43 -39.88
C TRP A 93 -0.58 -2.89 -39.96
N LEU A 94 0.49 -2.38 -40.55
CA LEU A 94 0.63 -0.94 -40.81
C LEU A 94 -0.49 -0.41 -41.73
N ASP A 95 -0.89 -1.22 -42.70
CA ASP A 95 -1.85 -0.90 -43.76
C ASP A 95 -3.27 -1.46 -43.52
N GLY A 96 -3.53 -2.18 -42.42
CA GLY A 96 -4.85 -2.75 -42.15
C GLY A 96 -4.98 -3.49 -40.82
N TRP A 97 -6.22 -3.88 -40.49
CA TRP A 97 -6.56 -4.52 -39.20
C TRP A 97 -6.78 -6.04 -39.31
N GLN A 98 -6.86 -6.59 -40.53
CA GLN A 98 -7.08 -8.02 -40.75
C GLN A 98 -5.85 -8.83 -40.33
N GLN A 99 -5.99 -9.74 -39.37
CA GLN A 99 -4.92 -10.61 -38.91
C GLN A 99 -4.33 -11.44 -40.05
N ASN A 100 -5.19 -12.24 -40.68
CA ASN A 100 -4.85 -13.07 -41.82
C ASN A 100 -5.21 -12.33 -43.11
N ARG A 101 -4.36 -12.41 -44.13
CA ARG A 101 -4.56 -11.67 -45.38
C ARG A 101 -3.96 -12.38 -46.58
N THR A 102 -4.44 -12.03 -47.76
CA THR A 102 -3.82 -12.42 -49.03
C THR A 102 -3.02 -11.24 -49.58
N ILE A 103 -1.85 -11.51 -50.13
CA ILE A 103 -1.05 -10.52 -50.87
C ILE A 103 -0.81 -11.00 -52.30
N ASN A 104 -0.78 -10.06 -53.24
CA ASN A 104 -0.33 -10.31 -54.61
C ASN A 104 1.10 -9.81 -54.75
N LEU A 105 2.06 -10.73 -54.75
CA LEU A 105 3.48 -10.44 -54.82
C LEU A 105 3.91 -10.25 -56.28
N VAL A 106 3.62 -9.08 -56.86
CA VAL A 106 4.04 -8.73 -58.23
C VAL A 106 5.42 -8.06 -58.25
N LYS A 107 5.82 -7.44 -57.13
CA LYS A 107 7.09 -6.74 -56.91
C LYS A 107 7.55 -6.94 -55.47
N ASN A 108 8.69 -6.38 -55.10
CA ASN A 108 9.14 -6.39 -53.71
C ASN A 108 8.09 -5.72 -52.80
N VAL A 109 7.73 -6.39 -51.71
CA VAL A 109 6.71 -5.94 -50.76
C VAL A 109 7.30 -5.88 -49.36
N ASN A 110 7.11 -4.72 -48.71
CA ASN A 110 7.46 -4.51 -47.31
C ASN A 110 6.18 -4.41 -46.49
N LEU A 111 6.04 -5.26 -45.48
CA LEU A 111 4.94 -5.21 -44.51
C LEU A 111 5.49 -4.96 -43.12
N THR A 112 4.73 -4.22 -42.31
CA THR A 112 5.03 -4.03 -40.89
C THR A 112 3.87 -4.59 -40.06
N LEU A 113 4.21 -5.53 -39.19
CA LEU A 113 3.33 -6.25 -38.29
C LEU A 113 3.39 -5.62 -36.89
N GLY A 114 2.28 -5.04 -36.46
CA GLY A 114 2.11 -4.47 -35.14
C GLY A 114 1.72 -5.52 -34.10
N LEU A 115 2.56 -5.65 -33.08
CA LEU A 115 2.41 -6.60 -31.99
C LEU A 115 2.30 -5.89 -30.63
N THR A 116 1.52 -6.47 -29.72
CA THR A 116 1.44 -6.06 -28.32
C THR A 116 2.02 -7.15 -27.45
N HIS A 117 3.07 -6.81 -26.71
CA HIS A 117 3.70 -7.66 -25.71
C HIS A 117 2.93 -7.54 -24.40
N TYR A 118 2.79 -8.66 -23.71
CA TYR A 118 2.23 -8.73 -22.36
C TYR A 118 3.18 -9.53 -21.49
N HIS A 119 3.25 -9.15 -20.21
CA HIS A 119 3.99 -9.87 -19.18
C HIS A 119 3.10 -10.09 -17.96
N PRO A 120 3.30 -11.20 -17.21
CA PRO A 120 2.64 -11.39 -15.94
C PRO A 120 3.27 -10.44 -14.91
N VAL A 121 2.41 -9.77 -14.14
CA VAL A 121 2.80 -8.97 -12.99
C VAL A 121 2.06 -9.45 -11.74
N SER A 122 2.70 -9.32 -10.59
CA SER A 122 2.07 -9.59 -9.30
C SER A 122 2.04 -8.31 -8.48
N LEU A 123 0.97 -8.09 -7.73
CA LEU A 123 0.83 -6.93 -6.85
C LEU A 123 1.09 -7.35 -5.41
N LYS A 124 1.88 -6.57 -4.68
CA LYS A 124 2.05 -6.70 -3.23
C LYS A 124 1.62 -5.40 -2.57
N PHE A 125 0.92 -5.52 -1.46
CA PHE A 125 0.33 -4.38 -0.78
C PHE A 125 1.07 -4.14 0.52
N PHE A 126 1.40 -2.88 0.78
CA PHE A 126 2.08 -2.48 2.00
C PHE A 126 1.31 -1.33 2.63
N ASP A 127 1.17 -1.29 3.95
CA ASP A 127 0.59 -0.12 4.61
C ASP A 127 1.54 1.08 4.57
N ALA A 128 1.14 2.17 5.22
CA ALA A 128 1.98 3.36 5.33
C ALA A 128 3.28 3.10 6.10
N PHE A 129 3.35 1.97 6.82
CA PHE A 129 4.48 1.53 7.63
C PHE A 129 5.33 0.45 6.94
N GLY A 130 5.06 0.15 5.67
CA GLY A 130 5.82 -0.85 4.92
C GLY A 130 5.54 -2.29 5.37
N GLU A 131 4.56 -2.53 6.24
CA GLU A 131 4.13 -3.87 6.58
C GLU A 131 3.26 -4.45 5.47
N ASN A 132 3.43 -5.75 5.20
CA ASN A 132 2.60 -6.42 4.19
C ASN A 132 1.13 -6.44 4.62
N ILE A 133 0.25 -6.01 3.72
CA ILE A 133 -1.20 -6.17 3.83
C ILE A 133 -1.60 -7.43 3.06
N PRO A 134 -2.20 -8.43 3.72
CA PRO A 134 -2.69 -9.63 3.07
C PRO A 134 -3.66 -9.32 1.91
N GLU A 135 -3.56 -10.06 0.82
CA GLU A 135 -4.40 -9.83 -0.37
C GLU A 135 -5.90 -10.00 -0.11
N ASN A 136 -6.28 -10.81 0.86
CA ASN A 136 -7.68 -11.03 1.25
C ASN A 136 -8.32 -9.83 1.96
N GLU A 137 -7.52 -8.84 2.40
CA GLU A 137 -8.04 -7.57 2.90
C GLU A 137 -8.34 -6.58 1.75
N ILE A 138 -7.87 -6.86 0.53
CA ILE A 138 -8.05 -5.98 -0.62
C ILE A 138 -9.25 -6.45 -1.44
N ASP A 139 -10.28 -5.61 -1.49
CA ASP A 139 -11.53 -5.89 -2.21
C ASP A 139 -11.33 -5.79 -3.73
N ARG A 140 -10.60 -4.75 -4.16
CA ARG A 140 -10.49 -4.38 -5.58
C ARG A 140 -9.31 -3.47 -5.86
N VAL A 141 -8.67 -3.65 -7.01
CA VAL A 141 -7.67 -2.73 -7.57
C VAL A 141 -8.15 -2.20 -8.91
N GLU A 142 -8.07 -0.90 -9.12
CA GLU A 142 -8.37 -0.24 -10.39
C GLU A 142 -7.09 0.39 -10.94
N LEU A 143 -6.72 0.01 -12.15
CA LEU A 143 -5.56 0.51 -12.87
C LEU A 143 -6.01 1.38 -14.04
N MET A 144 -5.25 2.45 -14.29
CA MET A 144 -5.38 3.26 -15.49
C MET A 144 -4.09 3.16 -16.29
N SER A 145 -4.16 2.61 -17.49
CA SER A 145 -2.98 2.53 -18.35
C SER A 145 -2.73 3.85 -19.07
N SER A 146 -1.51 4.08 -19.56
CA SER A 146 -1.14 5.28 -20.31
C SER A 146 -1.85 5.41 -21.66
N ASN A 147 -2.54 4.35 -22.13
CA ASN A 147 -3.35 4.39 -23.33
C ASN A 147 -4.83 4.79 -23.05
N GLY A 148 -5.23 4.94 -21.78
CA GLY A 148 -6.58 5.25 -21.34
C GLY A 148 -7.44 4.05 -20.92
N ASP A 149 -6.92 2.83 -21.02
CA ASP A 149 -7.59 1.62 -20.58
C ASP A 149 -7.76 1.62 -19.05
N HIS A 150 -9.00 1.37 -18.62
CA HIS A 150 -9.36 1.20 -17.21
C HIS A 150 -9.55 -0.28 -16.90
N ILE A 151 -8.70 -0.83 -16.02
CA ILE A 151 -8.68 -2.25 -15.69
C ILE A 151 -9.11 -2.42 -14.24
N ILE A 152 -10.08 -3.29 -14.00
CA ILE A 152 -10.57 -3.65 -12.67
C ILE A 152 -10.09 -5.06 -12.36
N LEU A 153 -9.41 -5.21 -11.22
CA LEU A 153 -8.83 -6.46 -10.74
C LEU A 153 -9.42 -6.85 -9.39
N THR A 154 -9.62 -8.15 -9.21
CA THR A 154 -10.03 -8.80 -7.96
C THR A 154 -9.03 -9.91 -7.63
N SER A 155 -8.90 -10.26 -6.34
CA SER A 155 -8.01 -11.35 -5.89
C SER A 155 -8.25 -12.67 -6.68
N PRO A 156 -7.19 -13.44 -6.99
CA PRO A 156 -5.79 -13.25 -6.61
C PRO A 156 -5.07 -12.15 -7.42
N TYR A 157 -4.10 -11.48 -6.81
CA TYR A 157 -3.34 -10.39 -7.45
C TYR A 157 -1.99 -10.84 -8.02
N GLU A 158 -1.87 -12.13 -8.35
CA GLU A 158 -0.68 -12.75 -8.93
C GLU A 158 -0.85 -13.05 -10.42
N ASN A 159 0.25 -13.00 -11.17
CA ASN A 159 0.31 -13.40 -12.58
C ASN A 159 -0.70 -12.69 -13.50
N ILE A 160 -0.99 -11.42 -13.22
CA ILE A 160 -1.88 -10.58 -14.01
C ILE A 160 -1.17 -10.17 -15.30
N TRP A 161 -1.71 -10.56 -16.44
CA TRP A 161 -1.09 -10.24 -17.72
C TRP A 161 -1.46 -8.85 -18.22
N LEU A 162 -0.51 -7.93 -18.17
CA LEU A 162 -0.67 -6.54 -18.62
C LEU A 162 0.16 -6.26 -19.86
N SER A 163 -0.33 -5.40 -20.76
CA SER A 163 0.41 -5.04 -21.97
C SER A 163 1.56 -4.11 -21.61
N SER A 164 2.78 -4.42 -22.05
CA SER A 164 3.98 -3.59 -21.83
C SER A 164 4.16 -2.50 -22.87
N ASN A 165 3.47 -2.60 -24.00
CA ASN A 165 3.49 -1.58 -25.04
C ASN A 165 2.11 -1.35 -25.66
N HIS A 166 1.95 -0.21 -26.32
CA HIS A 166 0.86 0.07 -27.23
C HIS A 166 1.40 0.62 -28.54
N LEU A 167 0.64 0.44 -29.61
CA LEU A 167 1.04 0.90 -30.94
C LEU A 167 0.41 2.25 -31.25
N ARG A 168 1.21 3.18 -31.78
CA ARG A 168 0.72 4.42 -32.39
C ARG A 168 1.19 4.47 -33.83
N ARG A 169 0.31 4.94 -34.72
CA ARG A 169 0.70 5.27 -36.10
C ARG A 169 1.39 6.63 -36.08
N ALA A 170 2.59 6.72 -36.65
CA ALA A 170 3.29 7.97 -36.86
C ALA A 170 3.65 8.08 -38.34
N HIS A 171 2.98 8.99 -39.06
CA HIS A 171 3.11 9.11 -40.52
C HIS A 171 2.97 7.76 -41.25
N ALA A 172 4.07 7.28 -41.83
CA ALA A 172 4.17 6.05 -42.60
C ALA A 172 4.56 4.82 -41.78
N ASP A 173 4.78 4.96 -40.46
CA ASP A 173 5.30 3.87 -39.62
C ASP A 173 4.38 3.53 -38.44
N LEU A 174 4.62 2.33 -37.90
CA LEU A 174 4.12 1.89 -36.60
C LEU A 174 5.22 2.13 -35.57
N LEU A 175 4.86 2.77 -34.45
CA LEU A 175 5.74 2.94 -33.31
C LEU A 175 5.15 2.21 -32.11
N ALA A 176 5.96 1.36 -31.48
CA ALA A 176 5.65 0.81 -30.17
C ALA A 176 6.08 1.82 -29.10
N LYS A 177 5.15 2.20 -28.22
CA LYS A 177 5.44 2.99 -27.03
C LYS A 177 5.21 2.15 -25.79
N THR A 178 6.08 2.30 -24.79
CA THR A 178 5.91 1.66 -23.49
C THR A 178 4.58 2.07 -22.85
N THR A 179 3.85 1.10 -22.33
CA THR A 179 2.63 1.31 -21.57
C THR A 179 2.99 1.34 -20.09
N THR A 180 2.60 2.41 -19.40
CA THR A 180 2.72 2.53 -17.96
C THR A 180 1.35 2.42 -17.33
N TYR A 181 1.28 1.94 -16.09
CA TYR A 181 0.03 1.79 -15.36
C TYR A 181 0.09 2.63 -14.11
N ARG A 182 -0.99 3.39 -13.89
CA ARG A 182 -1.17 4.15 -12.67
C ARG A 182 -2.17 3.44 -11.79
N ILE A 183 -1.89 3.36 -10.49
CA ILE A 183 -2.88 2.90 -9.52
C ILE A 183 -3.95 3.99 -9.40
N TYR A 184 -5.14 3.71 -9.91
CA TYR A 184 -6.25 4.65 -9.88
C TYR A 184 -7.01 4.58 -8.56
N ARG A 185 -7.26 3.35 -8.08
CA ARG A 185 -7.96 3.06 -6.83
C ARG A 185 -7.50 1.72 -6.28
N VAL A 186 -7.39 1.62 -4.96
CA VAL A 186 -7.31 0.33 -4.25
C VAL A 186 -8.36 0.40 -3.16
N VAL A 187 -9.27 -0.57 -3.15
CA VAL A 187 -10.39 -0.63 -2.22
C VAL A 187 -10.09 -1.67 -1.15
N MET A 188 -10.14 -1.24 0.11
CA MET A 188 -10.00 -2.08 1.30
C MET A 188 -11.13 -1.71 2.25
N HIS A 189 -11.96 -2.69 2.62
CA HIS A 189 -13.17 -2.50 3.41
C HIS A 189 -14.06 -1.36 2.87
N GLY A 190 -14.24 -1.31 1.55
CA GLY A 190 -15.03 -0.28 0.86
C GLY A 190 -14.37 1.11 0.74
N LYS A 191 -13.19 1.35 1.32
CA LYS A 191 -12.49 2.65 1.29
C LYS A 191 -11.34 2.68 0.29
N ASN A 192 -11.12 3.84 -0.34
CA ASN A 192 -9.98 4.02 -1.24
C ASN A 192 -8.69 4.35 -0.46
N VAL A 193 -7.75 3.40 -0.43
CA VAL A 193 -6.51 3.46 0.34
C VAL A 193 -5.30 3.95 -0.45
N VAL A 194 -5.47 4.59 -1.61
CA VAL A 194 -4.33 5.20 -2.34
C VAL A 194 -4.67 6.59 -2.84
N TYR A 195 -3.65 7.43 -3.01
CA TYR A 195 -3.82 8.65 -3.79
C TYR A 195 -3.91 8.29 -5.27
N ARG A 196 -5.01 8.73 -5.90
CA ARG A 196 -5.32 8.41 -7.29
C ARG A 196 -4.18 8.85 -8.21
N GLY A 197 -3.61 7.90 -8.92
CA GLY A 197 -2.66 8.13 -9.99
C GLY A 197 -1.24 8.48 -9.55
N GLN A 198 -0.94 8.50 -8.24
CA GLN A 198 0.40 8.84 -7.75
C GLN A 198 1.42 7.72 -7.98
N GLN A 199 1.00 6.47 -7.82
CA GLN A 199 1.88 5.31 -8.01
C GLN A 199 1.81 4.85 -9.47
N ILE A 200 2.98 4.84 -10.13
CA ILE A 200 3.11 4.53 -11.56
C ILE A 200 4.10 3.39 -11.72
N PHE A 201 3.71 2.37 -12.48
CA PHE A 201 4.51 1.18 -12.72
C PHE A 201 4.72 0.93 -14.20
N ASN A 202 5.89 0.36 -14.51
CA ASN A 202 6.20 -0.20 -15.82
C ASN A 202 5.96 -1.71 -15.78
N VAL A 203 5.53 -2.28 -16.91
CA VAL A 203 5.37 -3.73 -17.03
C VAL A 203 6.70 -4.33 -17.45
N THR A 204 7.25 -5.19 -16.60
CA THR A 204 8.45 -6.00 -16.88
C THR A 204 8.11 -7.49 -16.76
N PRO A 205 8.88 -8.39 -17.41
CA PRO A 205 8.73 -9.84 -17.19
C PRO A 205 8.80 -10.18 -15.68
N ASN A 206 7.79 -10.89 -15.17
CA ASN A 206 7.64 -11.25 -13.75
C ASN A 206 7.74 -10.06 -12.78
N GLY A 207 7.27 -8.89 -13.20
CA GLY A 207 7.32 -7.69 -12.39
C GLY A 207 6.50 -7.82 -11.11
N ILE A 208 7.09 -7.47 -9.97
CA ILE A 208 6.38 -7.33 -8.69
C ILE A 208 6.15 -5.84 -8.46
N TRP A 209 4.89 -5.43 -8.36
CA TRP A 209 4.50 -4.06 -8.06
C TRP A 209 4.16 -3.93 -6.58
N GLU A 210 4.99 -3.18 -5.87
CA GLU A 210 4.77 -2.88 -4.46
C GLU A 210 3.91 -1.62 -4.33
N ILE A 211 2.67 -1.78 -3.88
CA ILE A 211 1.69 -0.72 -3.78
C ILE A 211 1.60 -0.24 -2.33
N SER A 212 1.95 1.02 -2.08
CA SER A 212 1.83 1.66 -0.77
C SER A 212 0.39 2.10 -0.51
N LEU A 213 -0.18 1.65 0.60
CA LEU A 213 -1.55 1.91 1.03
C LEU A 213 -1.57 2.91 2.17
N LEU A 214 -2.62 3.72 2.19
CA LEU A 214 -2.92 4.72 3.20
C LEU A 214 -3.76 4.05 4.30
N VAL A 215 -3.11 3.10 4.96
CA VAL A 215 -3.60 2.35 6.11
C VAL A 215 -2.73 2.75 7.29
N PHE A 216 -3.36 3.17 8.39
CA PHE A 216 -2.67 3.75 9.53
C PHE A 216 -3.16 3.16 10.85
N PRO A 217 -2.34 3.20 11.92
CA PRO A 217 -2.77 2.86 13.26
C PRO A 217 -3.62 3.98 13.87
N LEU A 218 -4.63 3.57 14.61
CA LEU A 218 -5.47 4.44 15.43
C LEU A 218 -5.40 3.97 16.87
N GLU A 219 -5.14 4.90 17.78
CA GLU A 219 -5.23 4.66 19.21
C GLU A 219 -6.39 5.48 19.79
N VAL A 220 -7.22 4.84 20.59
CA VAL A 220 -8.39 5.46 21.21
C VAL A 220 -8.25 5.33 22.73
N HIS A 221 -8.06 6.48 23.38
CA HIS A 221 -8.09 6.57 24.83
C HIS A 221 -9.50 6.89 25.30
N VAL A 222 -10.03 6.06 26.17
CA VAL A 222 -11.39 6.16 26.70
C VAL A 222 -11.31 6.46 28.19
N THR A 223 -11.78 7.65 28.56
CA THR A 223 -11.71 8.13 29.94
C THR A 223 -13.06 8.61 30.47
N ASP A 224 -13.23 8.53 31.79
CA ASP A 224 -14.40 9.05 32.49
C ASP A 224 -14.51 10.58 32.34
N PHE A 225 -15.71 11.11 32.11
CA PHE A 225 -15.87 12.54 31.84
C PHE A 225 -15.43 13.44 33.01
N ILE A 226 -15.71 13.03 34.26
CA ILE A 226 -15.41 13.81 35.47
C ILE A 226 -14.05 13.41 36.00
N LEU A 227 -13.92 12.11 36.25
CA LEU A 227 -12.74 11.56 36.86
C LEU A 227 -11.64 11.34 35.85
N ASN A 228 -11.76 11.66 34.54
CA ASN A 228 -10.75 11.44 33.47
C ASN A 228 -9.94 10.15 33.61
N THR A 229 -10.56 9.11 34.15
CA THR A 229 -9.89 7.86 34.52
C THR A 229 -10.12 6.83 33.45
N PRO A 230 -9.13 5.98 33.15
CA PRO A 230 -9.25 5.01 32.07
C PRO A 230 -10.40 4.06 32.33
N ILE A 231 -11.25 3.85 31.34
CA ILE A 231 -12.41 2.96 31.45
C ILE A 231 -12.15 1.68 30.67
N LYS A 232 -12.24 0.54 31.35
CA LYS A 232 -12.28 -0.76 30.68
C LYS A 232 -13.56 -0.88 29.87
N CYS A 233 -13.44 -0.87 28.55
CA CYS A 233 -14.58 -0.91 27.62
C CYS A 233 -14.23 -1.61 26.31
N ARG A 234 -15.23 -1.78 25.44
CA ARG A 234 -15.02 -2.13 24.03
C ARG A 234 -15.20 -0.90 23.17
N VAL A 235 -14.28 -0.71 22.22
CA VAL A 235 -14.32 0.34 21.22
C VAL A 235 -14.73 -0.26 19.88
N PHE A 236 -15.72 0.36 19.26
CA PHE A 236 -16.29 -0.03 17.98
C PHE A 236 -16.09 1.09 16.97
N ILE A 237 -15.63 0.75 15.77
CA ILE A 237 -15.46 1.70 14.69
C ILE A 237 -16.44 1.35 13.58
N TYR A 238 -17.26 2.33 13.22
CA TYR A 238 -18.23 2.24 12.15
C TYR A 238 -17.81 3.12 10.98
N ASP A 239 -18.20 2.73 9.77
CA ASP A 239 -18.19 3.66 8.65
C ASP A 239 -19.19 4.79 8.94
N LEU A 240 -18.74 6.04 8.87
CA LEU A 240 -19.59 7.21 9.11
C LEU A 240 -20.82 7.25 8.19
N TYR A 241 -20.67 6.74 6.96
CA TYR A 241 -21.72 6.74 5.92
C TYR A 241 -22.23 5.34 5.57
N GLY A 242 -21.76 4.29 6.26
CA GLY A 242 -22.11 2.91 5.96
C GLY A 242 -23.20 2.34 6.87
N ASP A 243 -23.25 1.01 6.97
CA ASP A 243 -24.15 0.32 7.89
C ASP A 243 -23.74 0.61 9.35
N LYS A 244 -24.65 1.23 10.11
CA LYS A 244 -24.44 1.59 11.52
C LYS A 244 -24.68 0.44 12.49
N ASN A 245 -25.09 -0.73 12.00
CA ASN A 245 -25.34 -1.91 12.83
C ASN A 245 -24.17 -2.89 12.87
N SER A 246 -23.24 -2.77 11.91
CA SER A 246 -22.12 -3.70 11.75
C SER A 246 -20.79 -2.94 11.93
N PRO A 247 -20.11 -3.06 13.09
CA PRO A 247 -18.82 -2.41 13.28
C PRO A 247 -17.79 -3.02 12.30
N LEU A 248 -16.98 -2.16 11.70
CA LEU A 248 -15.85 -2.59 10.85
C LEU A 248 -14.69 -3.11 11.69
N TYR A 249 -14.48 -2.50 12.86
CA TYR A 249 -13.40 -2.87 13.77
C TYR A 249 -13.89 -2.87 15.22
N ILE A 250 -13.34 -3.78 16.01
CA ILE A 250 -13.64 -3.93 17.43
C ILE A 250 -12.32 -4.17 18.17
N ALA A 251 -12.08 -3.45 19.25
CA ALA A 251 -10.96 -3.71 20.15
C ALA A 251 -11.36 -3.47 21.61
N ASP A 252 -10.79 -4.28 22.50
CA ASP A 252 -10.94 -4.11 23.95
C ASP A 252 -9.96 -3.05 24.46
N ALA A 253 -10.48 -2.01 25.12
CA ALA A 253 -9.70 -1.01 25.82
C ALA A 253 -9.46 -1.44 27.27
N LEU A 254 -8.62 -2.45 27.49
CA LEU A 254 -8.44 -3.07 28.82
C LEU A 254 -7.99 -2.08 29.91
N ASN A 255 -7.11 -1.15 29.54
CA ASN A 255 -6.58 -0.09 30.40
C ASN A 255 -7.08 1.30 29.97
N GLY A 256 -8.28 1.36 29.37
CA GLY A 256 -8.82 2.58 28.76
C GLY A 256 -8.12 3.00 27.48
N THR A 257 -7.35 2.11 26.85
CA THR A 257 -6.72 2.35 25.54
C THR A 257 -7.03 1.18 24.61
N ALA A 258 -7.68 1.45 23.48
CA ALA A 258 -7.85 0.51 22.38
C ALA A 258 -6.89 0.85 21.24
N TYR A 259 -6.21 -0.17 20.70
CA TYR A 259 -5.27 -0.02 19.60
C TYR A 259 -5.78 -0.75 18.36
N PHE A 260 -5.81 -0.05 17.23
CA PHE A 260 -6.17 -0.58 15.94
C PHE A 260 -4.99 -0.41 14.99
N PRO A 261 -4.22 -1.47 14.67
CA PRO A 261 -2.97 -1.33 13.95
C PRO A 261 -3.17 -0.88 12.49
N LYS A 262 -4.27 -1.32 11.86
CA LYS A 262 -4.47 -1.22 10.41
C LYS A 262 -5.87 -0.74 10.08
N ILE A 263 -6.03 0.58 10.01
CA ILE A 263 -7.28 1.22 9.57
C ILE A 263 -7.04 1.97 8.24
N PRO A 264 -7.78 1.66 7.17
CA PRO A 264 -7.84 2.46 5.95
C PRO A 264 -8.12 3.91 6.24
N ARG A 265 -7.50 4.85 5.54
CA ARG A 265 -7.96 6.24 5.60
C ARG A 265 -9.45 6.32 5.24
N GLY A 266 -10.19 7.17 5.92
CA GLY A 266 -11.63 7.25 5.75
C GLY A 266 -12.29 8.12 6.80
N ASP A 267 -13.60 8.19 6.72
CA ASP A 267 -14.42 8.91 7.68
C ASP A 267 -15.16 7.85 8.50
N TYR A 268 -14.98 7.90 9.81
CA TYR A 268 -15.44 6.89 10.75
C TYR A 268 -16.28 7.51 11.86
N GLU A 269 -17.01 6.67 12.57
CA GLU A 269 -17.71 7.00 13.80
C GLU A 269 -17.22 6.03 14.87
N ILE A 270 -16.67 6.56 15.97
CA ILE A 270 -16.26 5.74 17.11
C ILE A 270 -17.41 5.67 18.11
N ARG A 271 -17.72 4.46 18.56
CA ARG A 271 -18.64 4.18 19.66
C ARG A 271 -17.97 3.28 20.68
N ILE A 272 -18.52 3.26 21.87
CA ILE A 272 -18.01 2.45 22.98
C ILE A 272 -19.15 1.74 23.70
N ASP A 273 -18.83 0.62 24.32
CA ASP A 273 -19.71 -0.12 25.23
C ASP A 273 -19.21 0.06 26.67
N GLY A 274 -20.11 0.29 27.63
CA GLY A 274 -19.76 0.51 29.05
C GLY A 274 -20.08 1.89 29.61
N GLY A 275 -20.83 2.73 28.89
CA GLY A 275 -21.30 4.02 29.39
C GLY A 275 -22.12 4.79 28.36
N ILE A 276 -22.47 6.03 28.69
CA ILE A 276 -23.12 6.95 27.76
C ILE A 276 -22.02 7.85 27.18
N SER A 277 -21.74 7.70 25.89
CA SER A 277 -20.96 8.66 25.11
C SER A 277 -21.73 9.09 23.87
N LEU A 278 -21.45 10.30 23.41
CA LEU A 278 -21.90 10.70 22.08
C LEU A 278 -21.02 9.99 21.04
N PRO A 279 -21.58 9.57 19.89
CA PRO A 279 -20.77 9.08 18.78
C PRO A 279 -19.77 10.14 18.33
N THR A 280 -18.49 9.77 18.21
CA THR A 280 -17.41 10.70 17.85
C THR A 280 -17.06 10.53 16.37
N PRO A 281 -17.32 11.52 15.50
CA PRO A 281 -16.89 11.46 14.11
C PRO A 281 -15.35 11.62 14.03
N LEU A 282 -14.70 10.76 13.24
CA LEU A 282 -13.26 10.76 13.03
C LEU A 282 -12.94 10.86 11.54
N ILE A 283 -12.25 11.92 11.12
CA ILE A 283 -11.67 12.04 9.78
C ILE A 283 -10.25 11.48 9.83
N PHE A 284 -10.10 10.22 9.45
CA PHE A 284 -8.84 9.49 9.56
C PHE A 284 -8.04 9.58 8.26
N ARG A 285 -6.87 10.23 8.31
CA ARG A 285 -5.99 10.47 7.15
C ARG A 285 -4.51 10.19 7.41
N ARG A 286 -4.16 10.00 8.67
CA ARG A 286 -2.80 9.82 9.18
C ARG A 286 -2.89 9.06 10.52
N PRO A 287 -1.77 8.57 11.06
CA PRO A 287 -1.74 8.02 12.41
C PRO A 287 -2.34 9.03 13.38
N THR A 288 -3.27 8.59 14.24
CA THR A 288 -4.04 9.48 15.10
C THR A 288 -4.22 8.85 16.47
N ILE A 289 -4.17 9.70 17.49
CA ILE A 289 -4.51 9.37 18.88
C ILE A 289 -5.78 10.17 19.22
N GLU A 290 -6.87 9.49 19.55
CA GLU A 290 -8.17 10.09 19.82
C GLU A 290 -8.57 9.90 21.29
N TYR A 291 -9.13 10.94 21.91
CA TYR A 291 -9.55 10.90 23.32
C TYR A 291 -11.07 11.00 23.42
N ILE A 292 -11.70 9.96 23.95
CA ILE A 292 -13.16 9.88 24.10
C ILE A 292 -13.52 9.94 25.58
N LYS A 293 -14.38 10.90 25.92
CA LYS A 293 -14.93 11.03 27.27
C LYS A 293 -16.28 10.33 27.40
N VAL A 294 -16.46 9.63 28.51
CA VAL A 294 -17.62 8.77 28.76
C VAL A 294 -18.28 9.14 30.09
N ILE A 295 -19.61 9.18 30.10
CA ILE A 295 -20.37 9.26 31.34
C ILE A 295 -20.64 7.84 31.80
N THR A 296 -19.94 7.40 32.84
CA THR A 296 -20.12 6.09 33.45
C THR A 296 -21.36 6.06 34.35
N PRO A 297 -21.98 4.89 34.59
CA PRO A 297 -23.03 4.75 35.60
C PRO A 297 -22.56 5.21 36.99
N SER A 298 -21.27 5.02 37.31
CA SER A 298 -20.65 5.49 38.54
C SER A 298 -20.70 7.02 38.69
N ILE A 299 -20.50 7.77 37.60
CA ILE A 299 -20.73 9.23 37.61
C ILE A 299 -22.19 9.54 37.95
N CYS A 300 -23.15 8.87 37.32
CA CYS A 300 -24.57 9.11 37.60
C CYS A 300 -24.91 8.87 39.09
N LEU A 301 -24.31 7.83 39.70
CA LEU A 301 -24.44 7.56 41.14
C LEU A 301 -23.85 8.66 42.03
N ILE A 302 -22.92 9.48 41.54
CA ILE A 302 -22.36 10.62 42.29
C ILE A 302 -23.15 11.90 42.03
N ILE A 303 -23.44 12.21 40.76
CA ILE A 303 -24.13 13.45 40.38
C ILE A 303 -25.57 13.48 40.92
N VAL A 304 -26.31 12.37 40.80
CA VAL A 304 -27.74 12.36 41.18
C VAL A 304 -27.93 12.67 42.67
N PRO A 305 -27.22 12.01 43.62
CA PRO A 305 -27.29 12.37 45.03
C PRO A 305 -26.85 13.81 45.32
N ILE A 306 -25.79 14.30 44.67
CA ILE A 306 -25.34 15.69 44.83
C ILE A 306 -26.43 16.65 44.36
N GLY A 307 -27.06 16.40 43.22
CA GLY A 307 -28.18 17.19 42.70
C GLY A 307 -29.42 17.16 43.62
N CYS A 308 -29.75 16.00 44.18
CA CYS A 308 -30.82 15.83 45.16
C CYS A 308 -30.52 16.58 46.47
N LEU A 309 -29.30 16.47 46.99
CA LEU A 309 -28.83 17.21 48.16
C LEU A 309 -28.88 18.73 47.91
N PHE A 310 -28.48 19.17 46.71
CA PHE A 310 -28.50 20.58 46.33
C PHE A 310 -29.93 21.12 46.27
N SER A 311 -30.83 20.38 45.62
CA SER A 311 -32.24 20.75 45.50
C SER A 311 -32.93 20.82 46.87
N THR A 312 -32.71 19.83 47.73
CA THR A 312 -33.25 19.82 49.11
C THR A 312 -32.70 20.94 49.95
N SER A 313 -31.41 21.27 49.81
CA SER A 313 -30.78 22.40 50.49
C SER A 313 -31.41 23.73 50.10
N ILE A 314 -31.68 23.96 48.80
CA ILE A 314 -32.38 25.16 48.33
C ILE A 314 -33.79 25.26 48.92
N ILE A 315 -34.54 24.14 48.95
CA ILE A 315 -35.89 24.10 49.53
C ILE A 315 -35.84 24.42 51.04
N LEU A 316 -34.87 23.85 51.76
CA LEU A 316 -34.67 24.10 53.19
C LEU A 316 -34.28 25.56 53.48
N LEU A 317 -33.39 26.13 52.67
CA LEU A 317 -32.99 27.54 52.76
C LEU A 317 -34.17 28.48 52.57
N LYS A 318 -35.09 28.15 51.64
CA LYS A 318 -36.31 28.94 51.42
C LYS A 318 -37.30 28.82 52.57
N LYS A 319 -37.43 27.64 53.20
CA LYS A 319 -38.39 27.39 54.29
C LYS A 319 -37.92 27.87 55.66
N LYS A 320 -36.62 27.82 55.95
CA LYS A 320 -36.05 28.09 57.29
C LYS A 320 -34.75 28.90 57.18
N PRO A 321 -34.84 30.22 56.96
CA PRO A 321 -33.66 31.06 56.73
C PRO A 321 -32.71 31.10 57.94
N GLU A 322 -33.18 30.85 59.16
CA GLU A 322 -32.33 30.80 60.35
C GLU A 322 -31.29 29.66 60.32
N HIS A 323 -31.45 28.67 59.42
CA HIS A 323 -30.50 27.58 59.23
C HIS A 323 -29.47 27.82 58.11
N ARG A 324 -29.48 28.99 57.46
CA ARG A 324 -28.66 29.29 56.29
C ARG A 324 -27.16 29.03 56.49
N ASN A 325 -26.59 29.49 57.60
CA ASN A 325 -25.16 29.33 57.86
C ASN A 325 -24.77 27.86 58.09
N LYS A 326 -25.67 27.06 58.69
CA LYS A 326 -25.43 25.62 58.90
C LYS A 326 -25.46 24.86 57.58
N ILE A 327 -26.42 25.17 56.71
CA ILE A 327 -26.51 24.54 55.38
C ILE A 327 -25.29 24.92 54.53
N LEU A 328 -24.87 26.19 54.53
CA LEU A 328 -23.65 26.61 53.83
C LEU A 328 -22.40 25.91 54.36
N ALA A 329 -22.26 25.74 55.68
CA ALA A 329 -21.13 25.01 56.26
C ALA A 329 -21.09 23.54 55.82
N VAL A 330 -22.24 22.87 55.75
CA VAL A 330 -22.34 21.48 55.24
C VAL A 330 -21.95 21.41 53.76
N TRP A 331 -22.37 22.37 52.94
CA TRP A 331 -21.95 22.44 51.54
C TRP A 331 -20.45 22.66 51.39
N LEU A 332 -19.89 23.59 52.17
CA LEU A 332 -18.46 23.83 52.16
C LEU A 332 -17.70 22.54 52.52
N LEU A 333 -18.15 21.82 53.55
CA LEU A 333 -17.54 20.56 53.99
C LEU A 333 -17.69 19.45 52.93
N LEU A 334 -18.86 19.31 52.29
CA LEU A 334 -19.07 18.35 51.19
C LEU A 334 -18.21 18.68 49.96
N ILE A 335 -18.07 19.96 49.60
CA ILE A 335 -17.20 20.39 48.50
C ILE A 335 -15.74 20.08 48.85
N THR A 336 -15.31 20.41 50.07
CA THR A 336 -13.94 20.12 50.54
C THR A 336 -13.68 18.62 50.56
N PHE A 337 -14.66 17.82 51.00
CA PHE A 337 -14.58 16.36 50.99
C PHE A 337 -14.57 15.80 49.56
N ALA A 338 -15.38 16.33 48.64
CA ALA A 338 -15.37 15.92 47.24
C ALA A 338 -14.02 16.24 46.57
N ILE A 339 -13.46 17.44 46.82
CA ILE A 339 -12.11 17.81 46.38
C ILE A 339 -11.09 16.83 46.96
N ALA A 340 -11.13 16.53 48.27
CA ALA A 340 -10.23 15.57 48.88
C ALA A 340 -10.41 14.15 48.31
N LEU A 341 -11.64 13.70 48.06
CA LEU A 341 -11.94 12.38 47.51
C LEU A 341 -11.40 12.23 46.08
N THR A 342 -11.45 13.30 45.27
CA THR A 342 -10.81 13.31 43.94
C THR A 342 -9.29 13.21 44.00
N GLN A 343 -8.67 13.50 45.15
CA GLN A 343 -7.24 13.33 45.39
C GLN A 343 -6.88 11.94 45.96
N ILE A 344 -7.84 11.21 46.55
CA ILE A 344 -7.58 10.01 47.38
C ILE A 344 -7.98 8.69 46.70
N ILE A 345 -9.02 8.63 45.86
CA ILE A 345 -9.48 7.32 45.32
C ILE A 345 -8.39 6.71 44.40
N PRO A 346 -7.85 5.52 44.71
CA PRO A 346 -6.86 4.82 43.90
C PRO A 346 -7.60 3.84 42.97
N GLY A 347 -7.97 4.28 41.76
CA GLY A 347 -8.38 3.37 40.70
C GLY A 347 -7.20 3.08 39.78
N ASN A 348 -7.29 2.02 38.96
CA ASN A 348 -6.35 1.71 37.88
C ASN A 348 -6.27 2.89 36.88
N PHE A 349 -5.45 3.88 37.21
CA PHE A 349 -5.45 5.22 36.61
C PHE A 349 -4.17 5.50 35.85
N SER A 350 -3.55 4.47 35.29
CA SER A 350 -2.30 4.58 34.54
C SER A 350 -2.34 5.68 33.48
N GLY A 351 -3.44 5.84 32.75
CA GLY A 351 -3.58 6.87 31.71
C GLY A 351 -3.74 8.32 32.22
N ARG A 352 -4.03 8.55 33.51
CA ARG A 352 -4.04 9.91 34.08
C ARG A 352 -2.68 10.34 34.58
N PHE A 353 -1.96 9.38 35.14
CA PHE A 353 -0.77 9.68 35.90
C PHE A 353 0.45 9.62 35.01
N ILE A 354 0.47 8.73 34.03
CA ILE A 354 1.55 8.63 33.07
C ILE A 354 1.29 9.63 31.93
N SER A 355 2.09 10.68 31.88
CA SER A 355 2.22 11.50 30.66
C SER A 355 3.59 11.27 30.06
N MET A 356 3.64 11.05 28.76
CA MET A 356 4.89 10.93 28.03
C MET A 356 5.08 12.13 27.12
N ASN A 357 6.28 12.67 27.11
CA ASN A 357 6.74 13.63 26.12
C ASN A 357 7.99 13.07 25.47
N ALA A 358 8.27 13.41 24.22
CA ALA A 358 9.56 13.10 23.65
C ALA A 358 10.14 14.30 22.91
N THR A 359 11.45 14.44 23.02
CA THR A 359 12.21 15.50 22.36
C THR A 359 13.26 14.86 21.47
N PRO A 360 13.37 15.28 20.20
CA PRO A 360 14.42 14.76 19.32
C PRO A 360 15.79 15.23 19.83
N ILE A 361 16.75 14.32 19.81
CA ILE A 361 18.15 14.60 20.12
C ILE A 361 18.91 14.64 18.80
N TYR A 362 19.58 15.76 18.54
CA TYR A 362 20.42 15.94 17.35
C TYR A 362 21.91 15.93 17.75
N GLY A 363 22.73 15.32 16.90
CA GLY A 363 24.18 15.39 16.98
C GLY A 363 24.72 16.75 16.58
N SER A 364 26.03 16.94 16.72
CA SER A 364 26.73 18.17 16.33
C SER A 364 26.65 18.47 14.82
N ASP A 365 26.36 17.46 14.01
CA ASP A 365 26.15 17.52 12.56
C ASP A 365 24.68 17.64 12.15
N GLU A 366 23.80 17.96 13.11
CA GLU A 366 22.34 18.05 12.94
C GLU A 366 21.68 16.72 12.52
N LYS A 367 22.37 15.58 12.58
CA LYS A 367 21.73 14.27 12.41
C LYS A 367 20.88 13.95 13.63
N LEU A 368 19.70 13.39 13.40
CA LEU A 368 18.87 12.83 14.47
C LEU A 368 19.61 11.61 15.06
N ILE A 369 20.03 11.69 16.32
CA ILE A 369 20.75 10.62 17.01
C ILE A 369 19.89 9.86 18.02
N GLY A 370 18.70 10.36 18.34
CA GLY A 370 17.84 9.73 19.33
C GLY A 370 16.59 10.53 19.69
N PHE A 371 15.88 10.02 20.68
CA PHE A 371 14.79 10.72 21.35
C PHE A 371 14.99 10.63 22.87
N ARG A 372 14.84 11.76 23.56
CA ARG A 372 14.67 11.76 25.02
C ARG A 372 13.18 11.64 25.29
N VAL A 373 12.76 10.52 25.85
CA VAL A 373 11.39 10.28 26.30
C VAL A 373 11.31 10.55 27.79
N GLU A 374 10.47 11.52 28.16
CA GLU A 374 10.18 11.89 29.53
C GLU A 374 8.86 11.24 29.93
N ILE A 375 8.93 10.30 30.87
CA ILE A 375 7.76 9.66 31.46
C ILE A 375 7.53 10.32 32.81
N TYR A 376 6.44 11.07 32.92
CA TYR A 376 5.99 11.60 34.19
C TYR A 376 4.93 10.68 34.77
N ASN A 377 5.20 10.09 35.94
CA ASN A 377 4.18 9.51 36.79
C ASN A 377 3.72 10.55 37.83
N ASN A 378 2.60 11.20 37.56
CA ASN A 378 1.97 12.16 38.46
C ASN A 378 1.26 11.50 39.66
N TYR A 379 1.34 10.18 39.82
CA TYR A 379 0.83 9.47 40.98
C TYR A 379 1.86 9.43 42.10
N PHE A 380 1.38 9.42 43.35
CA PHE A 380 2.25 9.34 44.53
C PHE A 380 2.81 7.92 44.78
N ALA A 381 2.34 6.91 44.03
CA ALA A 381 2.78 5.52 44.13
C ALA A 381 3.21 4.96 42.75
N PRO A 382 3.98 3.86 42.72
CA PRO A 382 4.31 3.19 41.47
C PRO A 382 3.06 2.77 40.69
N VAL A 383 3.10 2.90 39.37
CA VAL A 383 2.02 2.51 38.45
C VAL A 383 2.50 1.35 37.58
N SER A 384 1.85 0.20 37.70
CA SER A 384 2.13 -0.95 36.83
C SER A 384 1.34 -0.84 35.52
N LEU A 385 2.05 -0.95 34.41
CA LEU A 385 1.51 -1.00 33.06
C LEU A 385 1.63 -2.42 32.52
N THR A 386 0.54 -2.94 31.96
CA THR A 386 0.56 -4.22 31.22
C THR A 386 0.37 -3.95 29.74
N TYR A 387 1.26 -4.48 28.90
CA TYR A 387 1.24 -4.27 27.45
C TYR A 387 1.61 -5.54 26.67
N LYS A 388 1.42 -5.47 25.34
CA LYS A 388 1.81 -6.50 24.37
C LYS A 388 2.67 -5.87 23.28
N GLY A 389 3.64 -6.62 22.76
CA GLY A 389 4.52 -6.21 21.67
C GLY A 389 5.91 -5.77 22.13
N SER A 390 6.58 -4.97 21.31
CA SER A 390 7.92 -4.46 21.62
C SER A 390 7.89 -3.41 22.73
N ASP A 391 9.00 -3.31 23.46
CA ASP A 391 9.11 -2.40 24.61
C ASP A 391 9.23 -0.96 24.11
N VAL A 392 9.94 -0.78 22.99
CA VAL A 392 9.98 0.46 22.22
C VAL A 392 9.56 0.20 20.78
N GLU A 393 8.78 1.11 20.21
CA GLU A 393 8.48 1.18 18.79
C GLU A 393 8.55 2.65 18.35
N ILE A 394 9.45 2.94 17.40
CA ILE A 394 9.57 4.25 16.77
C ILE A 394 9.17 4.10 15.30
N LYS A 395 8.25 4.95 14.85
CA LYS A 395 7.79 5.03 13.47
C LYS A 395 7.93 6.47 12.98
N ILE A 396 8.73 6.69 11.94
CA ILE A 396 8.98 8.00 11.34
C ILE A 396 8.35 8.03 9.94
N TYR A 397 7.43 8.97 9.69
CA TYR A 397 6.56 8.99 8.50
C TYR A 397 6.45 10.38 7.85
N ASN A 398 6.68 10.52 6.54
CA ASN A 398 6.47 11.81 5.82
C ASN A 398 5.32 11.80 4.79
N GLY A 399 4.47 10.77 4.78
CA GLY A 399 3.45 10.62 3.73
C GLY A 399 3.80 9.60 2.65
N THR A 400 5.08 9.31 2.45
CA THR A 400 5.59 8.46 1.36
C THR A 400 6.70 7.51 1.78
N HIS A 401 7.48 7.89 2.78
CA HIS A 401 8.58 7.13 3.35
C HIS A 401 8.24 6.80 4.78
N LEU A 402 8.60 5.57 5.17
CA LEU A 402 8.52 5.15 6.55
C LEU A 402 9.76 4.37 6.96
N TRP A 403 10.20 4.69 8.16
CA TRP A 403 11.22 4.00 8.91
C TRP A 403 10.62 3.56 10.25
N THR A 404 10.63 2.26 10.51
CA THR A 404 10.23 1.67 11.80
C THR A 404 11.47 1.11 12.48
N ALA A 405 11.59 1.34 13.78
CA ALA A 405 12.55 0.64 14.62
C ALA A 405 11.85 0.16 15.88
N THR A 406 12.04 -1.12 16.21
CA THR A 406 11.50 -1.73 17.43
C THR A 406 12.64 -2.26 18.27
N LEU A 407 12.56 -2.07 19.58
CA LEU A 407 13.50 -2.61 20.56
C LEU A 407 12.74 -3.52 21.52
N GLU A 408 13.26 -4.72 21.72
CA GLU A 408 12.86 -5.60 22.80
C GLU A 408 14.07 -5.79 23.72
N SER A 409 13.92 -5.43 24.99
CA SER A 409 14.97 -5.57 25.99
C SER A 409 14.36 -6.04 27.32
N PRO A 410 14.84 -7.15 27.90
CA PRO A 410 14.38 -7.62 29.20
C PRO A 410 14.68 -6.66 30.34
N GLU A 411 15.52 -5.63 30.12
CA GLU A 411 15.80 -4.58 31.10
C GLU A 411 14.71 -3.50 31.15
N LEU A 412 13.79 -3.51 30.18
CA LEU A 412 12.73 -2.52 30.01
C LEU A 412 11.38 -2.94 30.60
N HIS A 413 11.27 -4.15 31.14
CA HIS A 413 10.08 -4.64 31.85
C HIS A 413 10.44 -5.43 33.11
N ASP A 414 9.54 -5.44 34.08
CA ASP A 414 9.72 -6.12 35.36
C ASP A 414 9.33 -7.59 35.29
N GLU A 415 8.24 -7.91 34.57
CA GLU A 415 7.69 -9.26 34.46
C GLU A 415 7.16 -9.53 33.05
N GLU A 416 7.21 -10.80 32.63
CA GLU A 416 6.69 -11.28 31.35
C GLU A 416 5.87 -12.57 31.56
N MET A 417 4.64 -12.58 31.03
CA MET A 417 3.67 -13.67 31.17
C MET A 417 3.07 -14.01 29.80
N GLY A 418 3.77 -14.83 29.03
CA GLY A 418 3.41 -15.08 27.62
C GLY A 418 3.64 -13.82 26.80
N ASP A 419 2.66 -13.40 25.99
CA ASP A 419 2.77 -12.17 25.17
C ASP A 419 2.57 -10.86 25.97
N LEU A 420 2.33 -10.96 27.29
CA LEU A 420 2.07 -9.82 28.16
C LEU A 420 3.33 -9.45 28.95
N LYS A 421 3.71 -8.18 28.89
CA LYS A 421 4.81 -7.59 29.67
C LYS A 421 4.26 -6.61 30.70
N ILE A 422 4.91 -6.51 31.85
CA ILE A 422 4.54 -5.62 32.95
C ILE A 422 5.73 -4.73 33.30
N VAL A 423 5.51 -3.42 33.42
CA VAL A 423 6.52 -2.46 33.88
C VAL A 423 5.93 -1.54 34.96
N SER A 424 6.69 -1.26 36.01
CA SER A 424 6.29 -0.43 37.14
C SER A 424 7.01 0.91 37.09
N ILE A 425 6.27 1.98 36.81
CA ILE A 425 6.83 3.32 36.72
C ILE A 425 6.74 3.97 38.11
N SER A 426 7.90 4.31 38.68
CA SER A 426 7.97 5.01 39.97
C SER A 426 7.37 6.42 39.90
N PRO A 427 6.88 7.00 41.01
CA PRO A 427 6.44 8.39 41.08
C PRO A 427 7.48 9.39 40.57
N GLY A 428 7.03 10.45 39.90
CA GLY A 428 7.88 11.53 39.43
C GLY A 428 8.30 11.41 37.96
N LEU A 429 9.36 12.12 37.59
CA LEU A 429 9.90 12.15 36.24
C LEU A 429 10.97 11.06 36.07
N THR A 430 10.75 10.18 35.10
CA THR A 430 11.77 9.24 34.62
C THR A 430 12.18 9.63 33.21
N HIS A 431 13.48 9.66 32.94
CA HIS A 431 14.02 9.93 31.62
C HIS A 431 14.48 8.62 30.98
N HIS A 432 14.04 8.37 29.75
CA HIS A 432 14.57 7.33 28.89
C HIS A 432 15.22 7.97 27.68
N ILE A 433 16.50 7.68 27.46
CA ILE A 433 17.20 8.07 26.25
C ILE A 433 17.10 6.90 25.28
N ILE A 434 16.35 7.10 24.20
CA ILE A 434 16.23 6.15 23.12
C ILE A 434 17.24 6.56 22.05
N ALA A 435 18.45 6.01 22.13
CA ALA A 435 19.49 6.24 21.13
C ALA A 435 19.11 5.54 19.82
N LEU A 436 19.07 6.31 18.73
CA LEU A 436 19.05 5.79 17.37
C LEU A 436 20.46 5.68 16.78
N TYR A 437 21.49 6.13 17.49
CA TYR A 437 22.86 6.07 17.03
C TYR A 437 23.87 5.95 18.19
N PRO A 438 24.82 5.00 18.12
CA PRO A 438 24.81 3.84 17.22
C PRO A 438 23.65 2.91 17.60
N LEU A 439 22.97 2.32 16.61
CA LEU A 439 22.01 1.25 16.91
C LEU A 439 22.78 0.03 17.37
N ASN A 440 22.57 -0.40 18.60
CA ASN A 440 23.04 -1.71 19.06
C ASN A 440 22.34 -2.82 18.25
N GLU A 441 22.92 -4.03 18.25
CA GLU A 441 22.39 -5.20 17.51
C GLU A 441 20.96 -5.62 17.93
N GLU A 442 20.39 -4.98 18.95
CA GLU A 442 19.07 -5.28 19.52
C GLU A 442 17.91 -4.60 18.77
N TRP A 443 18.18 -3.58 17.95
CA TRP A 443 17.13 -2.91 17.18
C TRP A 443 16.76 -3.68 15.91
N ASN A 444 15.47 -3.99 15.79
CA ASN A 444 14.90 -4.44 14.53
C ASN A 444 14.46 -3.22 13.71
N ILE A 445 15.25 -2.85 12.69
CA ILE A 445 14.96 -1.70 11.82
C ILE A 445 14.34 -2.19 10.52
N TYR A 446 13.17 -1.65 10.21
CA TYR A 446 12.46 -1.89 8.98
C TYR A 446 12.34 -0.57 8.20
N SER A 447 13.20 -0.42 7.19
CA SER A 447 13.05 0.65 6.21
C SER A 447 13.48 0.21 4.82
N LYS A 448 12.68 0.54 3.81
CA LYS A 448 13.02 0.26 2.40
C LYS A 448 14.00 1.28 1.81
N HIS A 449 14.00 2.50 2.33
CA HIS A 449 14.75 3.65 1.80
C HIS A 449 15.36 4.48 2.94
N PRO A 450 16.47 5.19 2.71
CA PRO A 450 16.93 6.18 3.68
C PRO A 450 15.84 7.24 3.88
N LEU A 451 15.74 7.81 5.09
CA LEU A 451 14.87 8.96 5.31
C LEU A 451 15.57 10.17 4.71
N MET A 452 14.96 10.77 3.70
CA MET A 452 15.47 11.97 3.05
C MET A 452 15.27 13.21 3.93
N ARG A 453 15.92 14.33 3.59
CA ARG A 453 15.64 15.60 4.26
C ARG A 453 14.16 15.99 4.10
N GLY A 454 13.55 16.53 5.15
CA GLY A 454 12.15 16.98 5.12
C GLY A 454 11.42 16.82 6.45
N ASP A 455 10.12 17.08 6.43
CA ASP A 455 9.26 16.99 7.61
C ASP A 455 8.68 15.59 7.81
N TYR A 456 8.75 15.10 9.04
CA TYR A 456 8.29 13.77 9.42
C TYR A 456 7.41 13.84 10.67
N TYR A 457 6.41 12.98 10.70
CA TYR A 457 5.68 12.61 11.89
C TYR A 457 6.39 11.47 12.59
N VAL A 458 6.70 11.65 13.87
CA VAL A 458 7.27 10.59 14.70
C VAL A 458 6.19 10.09 15.63
N PHE A 459 5.97 8.79 15.57
CA PHE A 459 5.16 8.04 16.51
C PHE A 459 6.12 7.19 17.35
N ILE A 460 6.13 7.44 18.66
CA ILE A 460 6.93 6.68 19.61
C ILE A 460 5.97 5.99 20.54
N ARG A 461 6.13 4.68 20.70
CA ARG A 461 5.42 3.87 21.67
C ARG A 461 6.43 3.25 22.62
N LEU A 462 6.21 3.44 23.91
CA LEU A 462 7.05 2.94 24.97
C LEU A 462 6.15 2.23 25.98
N TYR A 463 6.44 0.96 26.26
CA TYR A 463 5.63 0.10 27.15
C TYR A 463 4.15 0.04 26.74
N GLY A 464 3.91 0.01 25.44
CA GLY A 464 2.56 0.01 24.86
C GLY A 464 1.80 1.34 24.95
N ILE A 465 2.38 2.40 25.53
CA ILE A 465 1.80 3.76 25.60
C ILE A 465 2.42 4.62 24.51
N SER A 466 1.60 5.35 23.77
CA SER A 466 2.07 6.26 22.73
C SER A 466 2.36 7.66 23.27
N VAL A 467 3.50 8.19 22.87
CA VAL A 467 3.85 9.61 23.01
C VAL A 467 2.99 10.43 22.03
N PRO A 468 2.58 11.66 22.37
CA PRO A 468 1.98 12.57 21.40
C PRO A 468 2.79 12.63 20.11
N ILE A 469 2.10 12.63 18.96
CA ILE A 469 2.76 12.64 17.65
C ILE A 469 3.62 13.90 17.53
N LEU A 470 4.91 13.70 17.28
CA LEU A 470 5.87 14.78 17.10
C LEU A 470 6.02 15.08 15.61
N THR A 471 6.31 16.34 15.30
CA THR A 471 6.79 16.71 13.96
C THR A 471 8.26 17.06 14.08
N ILE A 472 9.11 16.40 13.29
CA ILE A 472 10.54 16.69 13.20
C ILE A 472 10.89 17.09 11.78
N THR A 473 11.93 17.90 11.61
CA THR A 473 12.50 18.22 10.30
C THR A 473 13.90 17.63 10.24
N LEU A 474 14.12 16.65 9.37
CA LEU A 474 15.43 16.08 9.14
C LEU A 474 16.26 17.01 8.26
N GLN A 475 17.37 17.51 8.80
CA GLN A 475 18.34 18.36 8.09
C GLN A 475 19.33 17.54 7.24
N SER A 476 19.42 16.24 7.49
CA SER A 476 20.32 15.29 6.82
C SER A 476 19.60 13.98 6.54
N GLU A 477 20.15 13.19 5.61
CA GLU A 477 19.59 11.87 5.29
C GLU A 477 19.94 10.88 6.41
N LEU A 478 18.97 10.08 6.86
CA LEU A 478 19.22 8.93 7.74
C LEU A 478 19.38 7.68 6.86
N PRO A 479 20.58 7.05 6.84
CA PRO A 479 20.86 5.90 5.98
C PRO A 479 19.99 4.66 6.29
N LYS A 480 19.92 3.76 5.31
CA LYS A 480 19.15 2.51 5.38
C LYS A 480 19.97 1.43 6.10
N GLY A 481 19.71 1.25 7.39
CA GLY A 481 20.44 0.27 8.21
C GLY A 481 21.82 0.81 8.60
N PHE A 482 22.06 0.95 9.90
CA PHE A 482 23.24 1.61 10.42
C PHE A 482 24.23 0.55 10.86
N THR A 483 25.06 0.09 9.93
CA THR A 483 26.22 -0.72 10.23
C THR A 483 27.43 -0.02 9.63
N GLU A 484 28.02 0.94 10.35
CA GLU A 484 29.46 1.19 10.28
C GLU A 484 29.91 2.12 11.42
N GLU A 485 31.06 1.74 11.98
CA GLU A 485 31.76 2.35 13.10
C GLU A 485 32.23 3.78 12.77
N GLU A 486 31.43 4.81 13.07
CA GLU A 486 31.96 6.17 13.24
C GLU A 486 32.08 6.47 14.74
N GLN A 487 33.32 6.78 15.15
CA GLN A 487 33.82 6.95 16.53
C GLN A 487 32.83 7.64 17.48
N ILE A 488 32.57 6.95 18.58
CA ILE A 488 31.80 7.37 19.74
C ILE A 488 32.39 8.67 20.31
N VAL A 489 31.60 9.74 20.32
CA VAL A 489 31.79 10.84 21.26
C VAL A 489 31.00 10.44 22.50
N ASP A 490 31.68 10.10 23.59
CA ASP A 490 31.05 9.80 24.88
C ASP A 490 30.14 10.97 25.27
N ILE A 491 28.83 10.74 25.23
CA ILE A 491 27.87 11.63 25.88
C ILE A 491 27.83 11.17 27.33
N PRO A 492 28.37 11.94 28.30
CA PRO A 492 28.37 11.52 29.69
C PRO A 492 26.94 11.38 30.18
N TYR A 493 26.59 10.18 30.64
CA TYR A 493 25.35 9.88 31.34
C TYR A 493 25.37 10.60 32.70
N GLN A 494 24.96 11.87 32.73
CA GLN A 494 24.72 12.56 33.98
C GLN A 494 23.33 12.17 34.50
N GLN A 495 23.31 11.26 35.49
CA GLN A 495 22.21 11.21 36.44
C GLN A 495 22.27 12.53 37.23
N GLU A 496 21.45 13.52 36.85
CA GLU A 496 21.16 14.61 37.77
C GLU A 496 20.33 14.05 38.95
N PRO A 497 20.68 14.40 40.20
CA PRO A 497 20.05 13.86 41.41
C PRO A 497 18.60 14.32 41.62
#